data_AF-A0A815YWJ4-F1
#
_entry.id   AF-A0A815YWJ4-F1
#
_cell.length_a   1.000
_cell.length_b   1.000
_cell.length_c   1.000
_cell.angle_alpha   90.00
_cell.angle_beta   90.00
_cell.angle_gamma   90.00
#
_symmetry.space_group_name_H-M   'P 1'
#
loop_
_entity.id
_entity.type
_entity.pdbx_description
1 polymer ?
#
loop_
_entity_poly.entity_id
_entity_poly.type
_entity_poly.pdbx_seq_one_letter_code
_entity_poly.pdbx_strand_id
1 'polypeptide(L)'
;MLTFAEDIGATPVLAVYAGYSLDGKPVPQDQLQPYIDEVIKELDFLTASADDNRMGALRKRLGRSQPFDIRYVEIGNEDFLGPVPSSYGYRWTAFHNALSQQYPNITFIATTTGYISSPPAVDDHDYQVPLYFIERFRRYETVPRPGPKVLAGEFAVINDDDSKIQNPFGPGRIDYPSMKSAVTESVYRSGFERNSDIVIGGCYAPVLQNIDNTQWVPNLIVFNAGVVIKSTSYLAQKMFGENLGNFILHSTAANSTMEHQSIRSGQEGDGKLGNLYFVATKRTSDNKLIVKLASVDENDILVKAQTQGSTISNTGVAYILTAGSGVNPSKVQNTFTNPNAASITTTPISVTNGIWSMTIPSWSVVVVTLSL
;
A
#
# COMPACT_ATOMS: atom_id res chain seq x y z
N MET A 1 -15.14 -12.94 -8.11
CA MET A 1 -14.16 -12.08 -7.41
C MET A 1 -14.15 -12.33 -5.91
N LEU A 2 -15.28 -12.24 -5.20
CA LEU A 2 -15.26 -12.44 -3.74
C LEU A 2 -14.85 -13.84 -3.28
N THR A 3 -15.23 -14.89 -4.00
CA THR A 3 -14.70 -16.24 -3.73
C THR A 3 -13.18 -16.28 -3.84
N PHE A 4 -12.61 -15.62 -4.86
CA PHE A 4 -11.17 -15.52 -5.00
C PHE A 4 -10.53 -14.76 -3.84
N ALA A 5 -11.16 -13.68 -3.35
CA ALA A 5 -10.69 -12.96 -2.16
C ALA A 5 -10.65 -13.87 -0.92
N GLU A 6 -11.69 -14.67 -0.70
CA GLU A 6 -11.71 -15.66 0.39
C GLU A 6 -10.64 -16.75 0.22
N ASP A 7 -10.50 -17.29 -0.98
CA ASP A 7 -9.54 -18.36 -1.30
C ASP A 7 -8.08 -17.94 -1.01
N ILE A 8 -7.76 -16.65 -1.17
CA ILE A 8 -6.43 -16.10 -0.86
C ILE A 8 -6.34 -15.47 0.54
N GLY A 9 -7.42 -15.52 1.33
CA GLY A 9 -7.47 -14.91 2.67
C GLY A 9 -7.45 -13.38 2.68
N ALA A 10 -7.85 -12.72 1.58
CA ALA A 10 -7.92 -11.28 1.48
C ALA A 10 -9.24 -10.72 2.06
N THR A 11 -9.17 -9.48 2.56
CA THR A 11 -10.36 -8.69 2.89
C THR A 11 -10.71 -7.80 1.69
N PRO A 12 -11.94 -7.88 1.15
CA PRO A 12 -12.33 -7.05 0.01
C PRO A 12 -12.54 -5.59 0.42
N VAL A 13 -12.07 -4.68 -0.43
CA VAL A 13 -12.54 -3.29 -0.52
C VAL A 13 -13.39 -3.21 -1.78
N LEU A 14 -14.69 -3.05 -1.62
CA LEU A 14 -15.65 -3.08 -2.73
C LEU A 14 -15.98 -1.66 -3.20
N ALA A 15 -15.52 -1.28 -4.38
CA ALA A 15 -16.01 -0.06 -5.03
C ALA A 15 -17.43 -0.27 -5.59
N VAL A 16 -18.31 0.70 -5.37
CA VAL A 16 -19.68 0.72 -5.89
C VAL A 16 -19.89 1.95 -6.75
N TYR A 17 -20.71 1.82 -7.80
CA TYR A 17 -21.02 2.94 -8.68
C TYR A 17 -21.72 4.07 -7.91
N ALA A 18 -21.23 5.30 -8.07
CA ALA A 18 -21.73 6.46 -7.32
C ALA A 18 -22.35 7.54 -8.23
N GLY A 19 -22.91 7.17 -9.38
CA GLY A 19 -23.62 8.11 -10.26
C GLY A 19 -22.71 9.03 -11.09
N TYR A 20 -21.49 8.60 -11.40
CA TYR A 20 -20.62 9.29 -12.35
C TYR A 20 -19.90 8.30 -13.27
N SER A 21 -19.84 8.62 -14.55
CA SER A 21 -19.16 7.85 -15.59
C SER A 21 -18.11 8.72 -16.30
N LEU A 22 -17.03 8.12 -16.80
CA LEU A 22 -15.91 8.83 -17.47
C LEU A 22 -16.29 9.54 -18.78
N ASP A 23 -17.53 9.43 -19.24
CA ASP A 23 -18.11 10.25 -20.32
C ASP A 23 -18.52 11.66 -19.88
N GLY A 24 -18.28 12.00 -18.60
CA GLY A 24 -18.31 13.37 -18.09
C GLY A 24 -19.63 13.81 -17.47
N LYS A 25 -20.65 12.94 -17.41
CA LYS A 25 -22.00 13.34 -16.98
C LYS A 25 -22.36 12.74 -15.62
N PRO A 26 -22.40 13.54 -14.54
CA PRO A 26 -22.93 13.07 -13.27
C PRO A 26 -24.46 12.90 -13.36
N VAL A 27 -24.98 11.89 -12.70
CA VAL A 27 -26.42 11.68 -12.52
C VAL A 27 -26.98 12.83 -11.67
N PRO A 28 -28.05 13.52 -12.12
CA PRO A 28 -28.70 14.58 -11.34
C PRO A 28 -29.11 14.10 -9.95
N GLN A 29 -29.04 14.99 -8.95
CA GLN A 29 -29.30 14.66 -7.54
C GLN A 29 -30.67 14.01 -7.32
N ASP A 30 -31.71 14.47 -8.01
CA ASP A 30 -33.08 13.95 -7.96
C ASP A 30 -33.28 12.61 -8.70
N GLN A 31 -32.25 12.13 -9.39
CA GLN A 31 -32.26 10.88 -10.18
C GLN A 31 -31.33 9.81 -9.61
N LEU A 32 -30.72 10.02 -8.44
CA LEU A 32 -29.78 9.06 -7.83
C LEU A 32 -30.47 7.80 -7.27
N GLN A 33 -31.76 7.87 -6.92
CA GLN A 33 -32.43 6.79 -6.17
C GLN A 33 -32.33 5.41 -6.85
N PRO A 34 -32.55 5.25 -8.17
CA PRO A 34 -32.44 3.94 -8.81
C PRO A 34 -31.03 3.33 -8.70
N TYR A 35 -29.98 4.15 -8.70
CA TYR A 35 -28.59 3.70 -8.57
C TYR A 35 -28.26 3.31 -7.13
N ILE A 36 -28.79 4.05 -6.15
CA ILE A 36 -28.70 3.69 -4.73
C ILE A 36 -29.39 2.34 -4.49
N ASP A 37 -30.58 2.13 -5.06
CA ASP A 37 -31.31 0.86 -4.95
C ASP A 37 -30.55 -0.32 -5.59
N GLU A 38 -29.77 -0.07 -6.65
CA GLU A 38 -28.92 -1.08 -7.28
C GLU A 38 -27.75 -1.46 -6.37
N VAL A 39 -27.07 -0.49 -5.78
CA VAL A 39 -26.00 -0.74 -4.79
C VAL A 39 -26.53 -1.47 -3.55
N ILE A 40 -27.73 -1.13 -3.08
CA ILE A 40 -28.37 -1.87 -1.98
C ILE A 40 -28.62 -3.33 -2.38
N LYS A 41 -29.11 -3.59 -3.60
CA LYS A 41 -29.30 -4.98 -4.08
C LYS A 41 -27.97 -5.73 -4.20
N GLU A 42 -26.91 -5.05 -4.62
CA GLU A 42 -25.56 -5.63 -4.64
C GLU A 42 -25.10 -5.99 -3.23
N LEU A 43 -25.17 -5.06 -2.27
CA LEU A 43 -24.77 -5.33 -0.89
C LEU A 43 -25.64 -6.37 -0.21
N ASP A 44 -26.95 -6.40 -0.46
CA ASP A 44 -27.84 -7.47 0.01
C ASP A 44 -27.45 -8.83 -0.58
N PHE A 45 -27.13 -8.88 -1.89
CA PHE A 45 -26.64 -10.10 -2.53
C PHE A 45 -25.38 -10.61 -1.83
N LEU A 46 -24.48 -9.70 -1.44
CA LEU A 46 -23.21 -10.04 -0.82
C LEU A 46 -23.32 -10.39 0.67
N THR A 47 -24.12 -9.65 1.42
CA THR A 47 -24.05 -9.62 2.90
C THR A 47 -25.31 -10.14 3.59
N ALA A 48 -26.47 -10.10 2.95
CA ALA A 48 -27.71 -10.45 3.63
C ALA A 48 -27.85 -11.97 3.87
N SER A 49 -28.61 -12.32 4.93
CA SER A 49 -29.05 -13.69 5.16
C SER A 49 -29.85 -14.21 3.97
N ALA A 50 -29.66 -15.47 3.63
CA ALA A 50 -30.40 -16.10 2.53
C ALA A 50 -31.85 -16.42 2.90
N ASP A 51 -32.21 -16.38 4.18
CA ASP A 51 -33.52 -16.79 4.65
C ASP A 51 -34.52 -15.62 4.69
N ASP A 52 -34.02 -14.38 4.84
CA ASP A 52 -34.86 -13.18 5.05
C ASP A 52 -34.74 -12.14 3.91
N ASN A 53 -33.83 -12.34 2.95
CA ASN A 53 -33.59 -11.39 1.87
C ASN A 53 -33.57 -12.07 0.50
N ARG A 54 -34.28 -11.47 -0.47
CA ARG A 54 -34.39 -12.00 -1.85
C ARG A 54 -33.03 -12.15 -2.53
N MET A 55 -32.12 -11.20 -2.35
CA MET A 55 -30.80 -11.22 -2.96
C MET A 55 -29.87 -12.20 -2.24
N GLY A 56 -29.96 -12.32 -0.91
CA GLY A 56 -29.30 -13.41 -0.17
C GLY A 56 -29.77 -14.80 -0.65
N ALA A 57 -31.09 -14.98 -0.86
CA ALA A 57 -31.65 -16.20 -1.41
C ALA A 57 -31.16 -16.48 -2.84
N LEU A 58 -30.96 -15.43 -3.66
CA LEU A 58 -30.35 -15.55 -4.97
C LEU A 58 -28.89 -16.01 -4.87
N ARG A 59 -28.08 -15.42 -3.99
CA ARG A 59 -26.69 -15.86 -3.72
C ARG A 59 -26.63 -17.34 -3.36
N LYS A 60 -27.53 -17.80 -2.49
CA LYS A 60 -27.68 -19.22 -2.12
C LYS A 60 -28.01 -20.12 -3.31
N ARG A 61 -28.97 -19.72 -4.17
CA ARG A 61 -29.31 -20.48 -5.40
C ARG A 61 -28.14 -20.56 -6.39
N LEU A 62 -27.27 -19.55 -6.40
CA LEU A 62 -26.05 -19.53 -7.22
C LEU A 62 -24.88 -20.31 -6.60
N GLY A 63 -25.12 -21.05 -5.52
CA GLY A 63 -24.14 -21.97 -4.91
C GLY A 63 -23.42 -21.41 -3.68
N ARG A 64 -23.75 -20.19 -3.22
CA ARG A 64 -23.13 -19.58 -2.04
C ARG A 64 -24.15 -19.23 -0.97
N SER A 65 -24.33 -20.12 0.01
CA SER A 65 -25.28 -19.91 1.11
C SER A 65 -24.84 -18.81 2.08
N GLN A 66 -23.57 -18.86 2.51
CA GLN A 66 -23.03 -17.93 3.50
C GLN A 66 -22.82 -16.52 2.91
N PRO A 67 -23.11 -15.46 3.66
CA PRO A 67 -22.67 -14.10 3.31
C PRO A 67 -21.16 -14.02 3.07
N PHE A 68 -20.73 -13.00 2.34
CA PHE A 68 -19.34 -12.59 2.26
C PHE A 68 -19.04 -11.56 3.36
N ASP A 69 -17.80 -11.56 3.86
CA ASP A 69 -17.32 -10.58 4.83
C ASP A 69 -16.91 -9.28 4.11
N ILE A 70 -17.86 -8.33 4.02
CA ILE A 70 -17.63 -7.01 3.45
C ILE A 70 -17.52 -5.99 4.58
N ARG A 71 -16.29 -5.49 4.82
CA ARG A 71 -15.99 -4.51 5.88
C ARG A 71 -15.77 -3.10 5.33
N TYR A 72 -15.41 -2.99 4.05
CA TYR A 72 -15.05 -1.74 3.40
C TYR A 72 -15.79 -1.62 2.06
N VAL A 73 -16.43 -0.47 1.85
CA VAL A 73 -17.09 -0.12 0.59
C VAL A 73 -16.64 1.26 0.17
N GLU A 74 -16.08 1.39 -1.02
CA GLU A 74 -15.72 2.66 -1.61
C GLU A 74 -16.86 3.18 -2.48
N ILE A 75 -17.30 4.43 -2.25
CA ILE A 75 -18.43 5.02 -2.96
C ILE A 75 -17.89 5.86 -4.12
N GLY A 76 -17.84 5.27 -5.31
CA GLY A 76 -17.27 5.87 -6.51
C GLY A 76 -15.86 5.41 -6.80
N ASN A 77 -15.14 6.18 -7.62
CA ASN A 77 -13.72 6.03 -7.91
C ASN A 77 -13.22 7.36 -8.50
N GLU A 78 -12.12 7.88 -7.97
CA GLU A 78 -11.44 9.09 -8.49
C GLU A 78 -12.36 10.31 -8.74
N ASP A 79 -13.32 10.57 -7.84
CA ASP A 79 -14.26 11.69 -7.99
C ASP A 79 -13.61 13.08 -7.80
N PHE A 80 -12.28 13.14 -7.71
CA PHE A 80 -11.45 14.34 -7.82
C PHE A 80 -11.02 14.69 -9.26
N LEU A 81 -11.23 13.81 -10.25
CA LEU A 81 -10.83 14.05 -11.63
C LEU A 81 -11.88 14.83 -12.44
N GLY A 82 -11.43 15.63 -13.42
CA GLY A 82 -12.32 16.28 -14.39
C GLY A 82 -13.39 17.20 -13.76
N PRO A 83 -14.61 17.29 -14.34
CA PRO A 83 -15.70 18.13 -13.79
C PRO A 83 -16.40 17.49 -12.56
N VAL A 84 -16.03 16.25 -12.21
CA VAL A 84 -16.62 15.43 -11.15
C VAL A 84 -16.68 16.09 -9.77
N PRO A 85 -15.66 16.85 -9.32
CA PRO A 85 -15.56 17.21 -7.92
C PRO A 85 -16.77 18.02 -7.43
N SER A 86 -17.32 18.87 -8.30
CA SER A 86 -18.52 19.67 -8.02
C SER A 86 -19.80 18.84 -7.73
N SER A 87 -19.87 17.62 -8.24
CA SER A 87 -21.03 16.73 -8.08
C SER A 87 -20.90 15.75 -6.93
N TYR A 88 -19.67 15.45 -6.49
CA TYR A 88 -19.43 14.38 -5.52
C TYR A 88 -20.08 14.68 -4.17
N GLY A 89 -20.13 15.94 -3.75
CA GLY A 89 -20.75 16.31 -2.47
C GLY A 89 -22.20 15.82 -2.32
N TYR A 90 -23.05 16.01 -3.33
CA TYR A 90 -24.44 15.53 -3.27
C TYR A 90 -24.55 14.02 -3.51
N ARG A 91 -23.70 13.44 -4.38
CA ARG A 91 -23.70 12.00 -4.66
C ARG A 91 -23.26 11.22 -3.42
N TRP A 92 -22.10 11.54 -2.85
CA TRP A 92 -21.62 11.00 -1.58
C TRP A 92 -22.70 11.08 -0.51
N THR A 93 -23.29 12.26 -0.29
CA THR A 93 -24.30 12.45 0.76
C THR A 93 -25.50 11.52 0.56
N ALA A 94 -26.02 11.39 -0.67
CA ALA A 94 -27.16 10.54 -0.95
C ALA A 94 -26.84 9.05 -0.76
N PHE A 95 -25.72 8.56 -1.34
CA PHE A 95 -25.29 7.18 -1.20
C PHE A 95 -24.91 6.84 0.24
N HIS A 96 -24.01 7.61 0.86
CA HIS A 96 -23.56 7.35 2.22
C HIS A 96 -24.71 7.33 3.23
N ASN A 97 -25.66 8.27 3.15
CA ASN A 97 -26.79 8.30 4.08
C ASN A 97 -27.69 7.07 3.93
N ALA A 98 -27.99 6.65 2.69
CA ALA A 98 -28.82 5.48 2.45
C ALA A 98 -28.13 4.18 2.90
N LEU A 99 -26.83 4.04 2.59
CA LEU A 99 -26.07 2.83 2.85
C LEU A 99 -25.67 2.69 4.33
N SER A 100 -25.20 3.76 4.98
CA SER A 100 -24.76 3.69 6.39
C SER A 100 -25.89 3.38 7.37
N GLN A 101 -27.14 3.71 7.02
CA GLN A 101 -28.31 3.34 7.83
C GLN A 101 -28.60 1.83 7.78
N GLN A 102 -28.40 1.20 6.62
CA GLN A 102 -28.71 -0.22 6.41
C GLN A 102 -27.52 -1.13 6.76
N TYR A 103 -26.30 -0.63 6.57
CA TYR A 103 -25.06 -1.38 6.75
C TYR A 103 -24.13 -0.68 7.76
N PRO A 104 -24.54 -0.54 9.04
CA PRO A 104 -23.80 0.26 10.04
C PRO A 104 -22.42 -0.30 10.40
N ASN A 105 -22.12 -1.55 10.03
CA ASN A 105 -20.84 -2.20 10.30
C ASN A 105 -19.83 -2.05 9.14
N ILE A 106 -20.23 -1.46 8.01
CA ILE A 106 -19.34 -1.20 6.87
C ILE A 106 -18.68 0.17 7.06
N THR A 107 -17.35 0.21 6.88
CA THR A 107 -16.63 1.47 6.74
C THR A 107 -16.73 1.95 5.29
N PHE A 108 -17.43 3.07 5.08
CA PHE A 108 -17.54 3.69 3.77
C PHE A 108 -16.34 4.60 3.49
N ILE A 109 -15.72 4.41 2.33
CA ILE A 109 -14.53 5.11 1.86
C ILE A 109 -14.98 6.12 0.80
N ALA A 110 -14.65 7.39 1.02
CA ALA A 110 -14.82 8.43 0.04
C ALA A 110 -13.62 8.50 -0.90
N THR A 111 -13.84 8.88 -2.14
CA THR A 111 -12.77 8.99 -3.15
C THR A 111 -12.09 10.36 -3.13
N THR A 112 -12.64 11.33 -2.38
CA THR A 112 -12.04 12.65 -2.14
C THR A 112 -12.65 13.33 -0.92
N THR A 113 -11.90 14.19 -0.24
CA THR A 113 -12.40 15.08 0.82
C THR A 113 -12.68 16.51 0.35
N GLY A 114 -12.42 16.84 -0.93
CA GLY A 114 -12.49 18.23 -1.41
C GLY A 114 -13.87 18.89 -1.26
N TYR A 115 -14.95 18.10 -1.22
CA TYR A 115 -16.34 18.57 -1.21
C TYR A 115 -17.19 17.92 -0.11
N ILE A 116 -16.56 17.16 0.79
CA ILE A 116 -17.22 16.45 1.86
C ILE A 116 -16.44 16.66 3.16
N SER A 117 -17.17 16.84 4.25
CA SER A 117 -16.56 16.97 5.57
C SER A 117 -16.53 15.63 6.27
N SER A 118 -15.34 15.21 6.71
CA SER A 118 -15.15 14.12 7.67
C SER A 118 -15.82 12.78 7.32
N PRO A 119 -15.55 12.20 6.12
CA PRO A 119 -15.96 10.82 5.84
C PRO A 119 -15.30 9.83 6.83
N PRO A 120 -15.84 8.61 7.03
CA PRO A 120 -15.20 7.60 7.87
C PRO A 120 -13.79 7.24 7.39
N ALA A 121 -13.61 7.16 6.07
CA ALA A 121 -12.32 6.93 5.42
C ALA A 121 -12.25 7.67 4.07
N VAL A 122 -11.03 7.89 3.57
CA VAL A 122 -10.76 8.45 2.23
C VAL A 122 -9.72 7.60 1.48
N ASP A 123 -9.85 7.55 0.16
CA ASP A 123 -8.88 6.95 -0.75
C ASP A 123 -7.92 8.00 -1.35
N ASP A 124 -6.62 7.75 -1.23
CA ASP A 124 -5.51 8.51 -1.80
C ASP A 124 -4.91 7.77 -2.99
N HIS A 125 -4.85 8.43 -4.15
CA HIS A 125 -4.22 7.91 -5.36
C HIS A 125 -2.94 8.70 -5.71
N ASP A 126 -1.81 8.02 -5.90
CA ASP A 126 -0.50 8.62 -6.16
C ASP A 126 0.30 7.91 -7.27
N TYR A 127 0.28 8.50 -8.47
CA TYR A 127 1.09 8.05 -9.62
C TYR A 127 2.18 9.05 -9.96
N GLN A 128 3.42 8.77 -9.55
CA GLN A 128 4.44 9.81 -9.47
C GLN A 128 5.87 9.31 -9.74
N VAL A 129 6.86 10.20 -9.58
CA VAL A 129 8.30 9.91 -9.67
C VAL A 129 8.90 9.49 -8.31
N PRO A 130 10.07 8.83 -8.24
CA PRO A 130 10.69 8.40 -7.00
C PRO A 130 10.81 9.48 -5.91
N LEU A 131 11.22 10.71 -6.28
CA LEU A 131 11.38 11.82 -5.33
C LEU A 131 10.08 12.15 -4.57
N TYR A 132 8.93 12.06 -5.24
CA TYR A 132 7.62 12.30 -4.63
C TYR A 132 7.35 11.36 -3.44
N PHE A 133 7.67 10.07 -3.62
CA PHE A 133 7.48 9.03 -2.63
C PHE A 133 8.47 9.16 -1.46
N ILE A 134 9.72 9.53 -1.76
CA ILE A 134 10.75 9.83 -0.75
C ILE A 134 10.30 11.00 0.14
N GLU A 135 9.85 12.11 -0.46
CA GLU A 135 9.43 13.32 0.26
C GLU A 135 8.16 13.11 1.08
N ARG A 136 7.34 12.10 0.72
CA ARG A 136 6.07 11.78 1.40
C ARG A 136 6.17 10.68 2.44
N PHE A 137 7.37 10.25 2.83
CA PHE A 137 7.58 9.34 3.97
C PHE A 137 6.76 9.73 5.21
N ARG A 138 6.65 11.03 5.50
CA ARG A 138 5.91 11.57 6.66
C ARG A 138 4.50 12.06 6.36
N ARG A 139 3.95 11.82 5.14
CA ARG A 139 2.65 12.37 4.70
C ARG A 139 1.55 12.18 5.74
N TYR A 140 1.46 10.99 6.33
CA TYR A 140 0.38 10.63 7.26
C TYR A 140 0.63 11.06 8.71
N GLU A 141 1.84 11.50 9.06
CA GLU A 141 2.14 12.00 10.40
C GLU A 141 1.39 13.33 10.69
N THR A 142 1.04 14.07 9.65
CA THR A 142 0.34 15.37 9.77
C THR A 142 -1.18 15.28 9.69
N VAL A 143 -1.74 14.11 9.38
CA VAL A 143 -3.19 13.91 9.33
C VAL A 143 -3.77 14.04 10.76
N PRO A 144 -4.82 14.86 10.99
CA PRO A 144 -5.41 15.06 12.32
C PRO A 144 -5.97 13.78 12.95
N ARG A 145 -5.85 13.70 14.28
CA ARG A 145 -6.51 12.70 15.13
C ARG A 145 -7.47 13.42 16.11
N PRO A 146 -8.79 13.15 16.12
CA PRO A 146 -9.54 12.26 15.23
C PRO A 146 -9.73 12.86 13.82
N GLY A 147 -9.78 12.00 12.81
CA GLY A 147 -10.00 12.34 11.40
C GLY A 147 -10.38 11.09 10.60
N PRO A 148 -10.68 11.23 9.30
CA PRO A 148 -10.90 10.10 8.41
C PRO A 148 -9.73 9.12 8.46
N LYS A 149 -10.03 7.82 8.40
CA LYS A 149 -9.02 6.81 8.05
C LYS A 149 -8.57 7.02 6.60
N VAL A 150 -7.41 6.46 6.24
CA VAL A 150 -6.87 6.58 4.89
C VAL A 150 -6.59 5.23 4.28
N LEU A 151 -7.11 4.99 3.08
CA LEU A 151 -6.66 3.97 2.16
C LEU A 151 -5.72 4.64 1.16
N ALA A 152 -4.51 4.12 0.95
CA ALA A 152 -3.69 4.50 -0.21
C ALA A 152 -4.01 3.52 -1.35
N GLY A 153 -5.20 3.64 -1.94
CA GLY A 153 -5.83 2.63 -2.79
C GLY A 153 -5.20 2.49 -4.16
N GLU A 154 -4.47 3.50 -4.61
CA GLU A 154 -3.63 3.39 -5.80
C GLU A 154 -2.31 4.10 -5.61
N PHE A 155 -1.20 3.40 -5.78
CA PHE A 155 0.09 4.07 -5.94
C PHE A 155 1.06 3.29 -6.81
N ALA A 156 1.88 4.03 -7.57
CA ALA A 156 3.04 3.49 -8.25
C ALA A 156 4.02 4.60 -8.65
N VAL A 157 5.31 4.28 -8.63
CA VAL A 157 6.28 5.03 -9.43
C VAL A 157 6.04 4.69 -10.89
N ILE A 158 5.69 5.70 -11.70
CA ILE A 158 5.38 5.51 -13.12
C ILE A 158 6.47 6.05 -14.06
N ASN A 159 7.44 6.78 -13.51
CA ASN A 159 8.54 7.40 -14.25
C ASN A 159 9.73 7.58 -13.31
N ASP A 160 10.91 7.04 -13.65
CA ASP A 160 12.09 7.04 -12.77
C ASP A 160 12.94 8.34 -12.85
N ASP A 161 12.56 9.27 -13.74
CA ASP A 161 13.21 10.58 -13.91
C ASP A 161 12.51 11.64 -13.05
N ASP A 162 13.15 12.04 -11.95
CA ASP A 162 12.60 13.01 -11.00
C ASP A 162 12.36 14.40 -11.62
N SER A 163 13.00 14.72 -12.77
CA SER A 163 12.69 15.95 -13.51
C SER A 163 11.25 15.96 -14.07
N LYS A 164 10.57 14.81 -14.08
CA LYS A 164 9.19 14.63 -14.55
C LYS A 164 8.14 14.82 -13.46
N ILE A 165 8.49 15.23 -12.24
CA ILE A 165 7.54 15.39 -11.12
C ILE A 165 6.30 16.26 -11.45
N GLN A 166 6.45 17.23 -12.36
CA GLN A 166 5.37 18.11 -12.82
C GLN A 166 4.44 17.46 -13.86
N ASN A 167 4.90 16.42 -14.56
CA ASN A 167 4.12 15.66 -15.52
C ASN A 167 4.63 14.21 -15.60
N PRO A 168 4.36 13.38 -14.57
CA PRO A 168 4.87 12.01 -14.50
C PRO A 168 4.24 11.11 -15.58
N PHE A 169 3.08 11.49 -16.12
CA PHE A 169 2.39 10.83 -17.22
C PHE A 169 2.93 11.19 -18.61
N GLY A 170 3.84 12.15 -18.71
CA GLY A 170 4.48 12.52 -19.96
C GLY A 170 5.44 11.45 -20.50
N PRO A 171 6.18 11.76 -21.57
CA PRO A 171 7.17 10.83 -22.14
C PRO A 171 8.22 10.38 -21.12
N GLY A 172 8.69 9.15 -21.25
CA GLY A 172 9.71 8.55 -20.36
C GLY A 172 9.16 7.67 -19.24
N ARG A 173 7.89 7.27 -19.31
CA ARG A 173 7.32 6.27 -18.40
C ARG A 173 8.10 4.96 -18.46
N ILE A 174 8.15 4.27 -17.34
CA ILE A 174 8.87 2.99 -17.24
C ILE A 174 7.95 1.84 -17.65
N ASP A 175 8.47 0.91 -18.45
CA ASP A 175 7.74 -0.28 -18.90
C ASP A 175 7.60 -1.31 -17.77
N TYR A 176 8.63 -1.42 -16.93
CA TYR A 176 8.71 -2.31 -15.77
C TYR A 176 9.13 -1.51 -14.54
N PRO A 177 8.65 -1.84 -13.34
CA PRO A 177 9.19 -1.25 -12.13
C PRO A 177 10.68 -1.54 -12.00
N SER A 178 11.48 -0.54 -11.61
CA SER A 178 12.90 -0.69 -11.31
C SER A 178 13.14 -0.87 -9.82
N MET A 179 14.37 -1.17 -9.43
CA MET A 179 14.79 -1.13 -8.02
C MET A 179 14.60 0.27 -7.43
N LYS A 180 14.88 1.35 -8.18
CA LYS A 180 14.61 2.73 -7.75
C LYS A 180 13.12 2.91 -7.40
N SER A 181 12.23 2.42 -8.29
CA SER A 181 10.79 2.42 -8.07
C SER A 181 10.42 1.68 -6.78
N ALA A 182 10.83 0.41 -6.67
CA ALA A 182 10.48 -0.48 -5.55
C ALA A 182 10.99 0.02 -4.18
N VAL A 183 12.20 0.60 -4.14
CA VAL A 183 12.80 1.15 -2.92
C VAL A 183 12.06 2.40 -2.47
N THR A 184 11.78 3.34 -3.38
CA THR A 184 11.09 4.60 -3.02
C THR A 184 9.62 4.38 -2.66
N GLU A 185 8.95 3.44 -3.31
CA GLU A 185 7.63 2.95 -2.88
C GLU A 185 7.69 2.33 -1.47
N SER A 186 8.77 1.62 -1.13
CA SER A 186 8.96 1.06 0.21
C SER A 186 9.23 2.13 1.27
N VAL A 187 9.89 3.24 0.91
CA VAL A 187 9.99 4.43 1.75
C VAL A 187 8.58 4.95 2.05
N TYR A 188 7.76 5.17 1.03
CA TYR A 188 6.39 5.66 1.21
C TYR A 188 5.55 4.73 2.10
N ARG A 189 5.61 3.41 1.85
CA ARG A 189 4.90 2.39 2.62
C ARG A 189 5.38 2.25 4.06
N SER A 190 6.63 2.56 4.35
CA SER A 190 7.11 2.63 5.74
C SER A 190 6.34 3.71 6.52
N GLY A 191 5.96 4.80 5.85
CA GLY A 191 5.05 5.81 6.41
C GLY A 191 3.67 5.26 6.75
N PHE A 192 3.19 4.25 6.03
CA PHE A 192 1.88 3.62 6.29
C PHE A 192 1.92 2.84 7.61
N GLU A 193 2.93 1.97 7.79
CA GLU A 193 3.06 1.19 9.03
C GLU A 193 3.26 2.07 10.27
N ARG A 194 4.03 3.16 10.12
CA ARG A 194 4.21 4.17 11.18
C ARG A 194 2.92 4.89 11.57
N ASN A 195 1.98 5.01 10.63
CA ASN A 195 0.69 5.68 10.81
C ASN A 195 -0.47 4.68 10.69
N SER A 196 -0.24 3.42 11.07
CA SER A 196 -1.23 2.34 11.00
C SER A 196 -2.40 2.53 11.98
N ASP A 197 -2.35 3.55 12.83
CA ASP A 197 -3.49 4.03 13.60
C ASP A 197 -4.58 4.65 12.70
N ILE A 198 -4.21 5.20 11.55
CA ILE A 198 -5.15 5.83 10.59
C ILE A 198 -5.11 5.23 9.18
N VAL A 199 -3.96 4.72 8.73
CA VAL A 199 -3.82 4.11 7.40
C VAL A 199 -4.31 2.67 7.46
N ILE A 200 -5.41 2.36 6.76
CA ILE A 200 -6.05 1.04 6.78
C ILE A 200 -5.44 0.06 5.78
N GLY A 201 -4.76 0.56 4.75
CA GLY A 201 -4.13 -0.26 3.72
C GLY A 201 -3.46 0.56 2.64
N GLY A 202 -2.71 -0.12 1.77
CA GLY A 202 -2.14 0.47 0.58
C GLY A 202 -2.07 -0.54 -0.56
N CYS A 203 -2.47 -0.13 -1.75
CA CYS A 203 -2.61 -0.98 -2.92
C CYS A 203 -1.77 -0.42 -4.08
N TYR A 204 -0.79 -1.19 -4.53
CA TYR A 204 -0.06 -0.85 -5.75
C TYR A 204 -1.01 -1.00 -6.94
N ALA A 205 -0.99 -0.04 -7.85
CA ALA A 205 -1.80 -0.08 -9.05
C ALA A 205 -0.98 0.27 -10.32
N PRO A 206 -1.25 -0.38 -11.46
CA PRO A 206 -2.14 -1.54 -11.62
C PRO A 206 -1.44 -2.87 -11.29
N VAL A 207 -2.22 -3.88 -10.87
CA VAL A 207 -1.66 -5.18 -10.40
C VAL A 207 -1.16 -6.06 -11.55
N LEU A 208 -1.90 -6.12 -12.67
CA LEU A 208 -1.70 -7.10 -13.73
C LEU A 208 -1.47 -6.43 -15.07
N GLN A 209 -0.54 -6.95 -15.88
CA GLN A 209 -0.30 -6.54 -17.26
C GLN A 209 -0.16 -7.76 -18.16
N ASN A 210 -1.04 -7.87 -19.16
CA ASN A 210 -0.78 -8.73 -20.31
C ASN A 210 0.11 -7.95 -21.30
N ILE A 211 1.35 -8.39 -21.48
CA ILE A 211 2.32 -7.71 -22.37
C ILE A 211 1.83 -7.65 -23.82
N ASP A 212 1.03 -8.62 -24.25
CA ASP A 212 0.52 -8.70 -25.62
C ASP A 212 -0.62 -7.69 -25.88
N ASN A 213 -1.20 -7.11 -24.83
CA ASN A 213 -2.25 -6.09 -24.94
C ASN A 213 -2.23 -5.15 -23.72
N THR A 214 -1.33 -4.18 -23.75
CA THR A 214 -1.07 -3.23 -22.65
C THR A 214 -1.69 -1.86 -22.91
N GLN A 215 -2.38 -1.29 -21.92
CA GLN A 215 -2.93 0.08 -21.95
C GLN A 215 -2.23 1.01 -20.95
N TRP A 216 -1.58 0.45 -19.93
CA TRP A 216 -0.90 1.18 -18.87
C TRP A 216 0.38 0.44 -18.47
N VAL A 217 1.41 1.19 -18.09
CA VAL A 217 2.68 0.71 -17.54
C VAL A 217 3.13 1.65 -16.42
N PRO A 218 3.97 1.24 -15.47
CA PRO A 218 4.32 -0.14 -15.16
C PRO A 218 3.20 -0.85 -14.38
N ASN A 219 3.34 -2.16 -14.20
CA ASN A 219 2.39 -2.99 -13.42
C ASN A 219 3.14 -3.94 -12.49
N LEU A 220 2.44 -4.38 -11.43
CA LEU A 220 3.06 -5.19 -10.37
C LEU A 220 3.51 -6.57 -10.88
N ILE A 221 2.67 -7.23 -11.68
CA ILE A 221 2.92 -8.53 -12.28
C ILE A 221 2.66 -8.42 -13.79
N VAL A 222 3.68 -8.77 -14.57
CA VAL A 222 3.62 -8.76 -16.03
C VAL A 222 3.59 -10.19 -16.55
N PHE A 223 2.73 -10.51 -17.51
CA PHE A 223 2.58 -11.87 -18.00
C PHE A 223 2.21 -11.92 -19.49
N ASN A 224 2.37 -13.11 -20.06
CA ASN A 224 1.72 -13.55 -21.29
C ASN A 224 1.17 -14.97 -21.09
N ALA A 225 0.78 -15.67 -22.16
CA ALA A 225 0.22 -17.02 -22.05
C ALA A 225 1.17 -18.08 -21.43
N GLY A 226 2.49 -17.85 -21.40
CA GLY A 226 3.48 -18.84 -20.95
C GLY A 226 4.41 -18.39 -19.83
N VAL A 227 4.48 -17.11 -19.52
CA VAL A 227 5.44 -16.54 -18.56
C VAL A 227 4.75 -15.54 -17.65
N VAL A 228 5.14 -15.57 -16.36
CA VAL A 228 4.77 -14.57 -15.35
C VAL A 228 6.04 -13.97 -14.77
N ILE A 229 6.10 -12.64 -14.75
CA ILE A 229 7.22 -11.85 -14.26
C ILE A 229 6.76 -11.11 -13.01
N LYS A 230 7.53 -11.29 -11.95
CA LYS A 230 7.38 -10.58 -10.69
C LYS A 230 8.27 -9.35 -10.75
N SER A 231 7.68 -8.16 -10.82
CA SER A 231 8.46 -6.91 -10.84
C SER A 231 9.28 -6.71 -9.57
N THR A 232 10.23 -5.78 -9.58
CA THR A 232 10.94 -5.34 -8.37
C THR A 232 9.94 -4.83 -7.32
N SER A 233 8.92 -4.06 -7.73
CA SER A 233 7.86 -3.60 -6.84
C SER A 233 7.05 -4.76 -6.26
N TYR A 234 6.77 -5.83 -7.02
CA TYR A 234 6.13 -7.03 -6.48
C TYR A 234 6.98 -7.66 -5.36
N LEU A 235 8.29 -7.77 -5.58
CA LEU A 235 9.19 -8.37 -4.59
C LEU A 235 9.22 -7.53 -3.31
N ALA A 236 9.25 -6.20 -3.42
CA ALA A 236 9.17 -5.29 -2.27
C ALA A 236 7.79 -5.33 -1.58
N GLN A 237 6.70 -5.39 -2.34
CA GLN A 237 5.33 -5.57 -1.81
C GLN A 237 5.23 -6.86 -1.01
N LYS A 238 5.72 -7.97 -1.56
CA LYS A 238 5.79 -9.28 -0.92
C LYS A 238 6.60 -9.23 0.39
N MET A 239 7.80 -8.66 0.37
CA MET A 239 8.65 -8.56 1.56
C MET A 239 7.98 -7.81 2.70
N PHE A 240 7.29 -6.70 2.42
CA PHE A 240 6.54 -5.96 3.44
C PHE A 240 5.30 -6.72 3.92
N GLY A 241 4.51 -7.29 2.99
CA GLY A 241 3.23 -7.95 3.29
C GLY A 241 3.39 -9.24 4.08
N GLU A 242 4.38 -10.08 3.75
CA GLU A 242 4.64 -11.34 4.47
C GLU A 242 5.28 -11.10 5.86
N ASN A 243 5.85 -9.91 6.07
CA ASN A 243 6.51 -9.51 7.31
C ASN A 243 5.78 -8.32 7.95
N LEU A 244 4.47 -8.43 8.19
CA LEU A 244 3.68 -7.39 8.82
C LEU A 244 3.54 -7.61 10.34
N GLY A 245 3.96 -6.64 11.14
CA GLY A 245 3.68 -6.63 12.58
C GLY A 245 2.35 -5.96 12.91
N ASN A 246 1.83 -6.22 14.11
CA ASN A 246 0.57 -5.62 14.60
C ASN A 246 0.77 -4.66 15.78
N PHE A 247 2.03 -4.38 16.15
CA PHE A 247 2.40 -3.33 17.10
C PHE A 247 3.59 -2.54 16.54
N ILE A 248 3.46 -1.22 16.48
CA ILE A 248 4.57 -0.33 16.14
C ILE A 248 5.53 -0.23 17.32
N LEU A 249 6.84 -0.30 17.06
CA LEU A 249 7.87 -0.16 18.08
C LEU A 249 8.55 1.21 17.93
N HIS A 250 8.86 1.84 19.06
CA HIS A 250 9.66 3.06 19.06
C HIS A 250 11.07 2.74 18.57
N SER A 251 11.48 3.35 17.46
CA SER A 251 12.77 3.13 16.83
C SER A 251 13.42 4.45 16.48
N THR A 252 14.68 4.62 16.85
CA THR A 252 15.46 5.83 16.59
C THR A 252 16.87 5.49 16.12
N ALA A 253 17.49 6.35 15.30
CA ALA A 253 18.82 6.15 14.76
C ALA A 253 19.68 7.43 14.83
N ALA A 254 20.98 7.29 15.06
CA ALA A 254 21.94 8.39 15.01
C ALA A 254 23.18 7.95 14.22
N ASN A 255 23.83 8.87 13.51
CA ASN A 255 25.14 8.63 12.91
C ASN A 255 26.26 9.14 13.83
N SER A 256 27.51 8.85 13.50
CA SER A 256 28.68 9.24 14.31
C SER A 256 28.91 10.76 14.41
N THR A 257 28.25 11.56 13.56
CA THR A 257 28.37 13.03 13.50
C THR A 257 27.20 13.75 14.16
N MET A 258 26.09 13.07 14.42
CA MET A 258 24.99 13.62 15.20
C MET A 258 25.43 13.65 16.66
N GLU A 259 25.43 14.84 17.27
CA GLU A 259 25.45 14.91 18.73
C GLU A 259 24.31 14.05 19.25
N HIS A 260 24.56 13.25 20.30
CA HIS A 260 23.61 12.36 20.97
C HIS A 260 22.42 13.12 21.65
N GLN A 261 22.01 14.26 21.11
CA GLN A 261 20.82 14.97 21.52
C GLN A 261 19.60 14.11 21.17
N SER A 262 18.65 14.06 22.10
CA SER A 262 17.43 13.26 22.00
C SER A 262 16.78 13.40 20.64
N ILE A 263 16.66 12.29 19.91
CA ILE A 263 15.94 12.23 18.64
C ILE A 263 14.49 12.63 18.91
N ARG A 264 14.02 13.65 18.22
CA ARG A 264 12.65 14.16 18.35
C ARG A 264 11.78 13.57 17.25
N SER A 265 10.51 13.33 17.58
CA SER A 265 9.52 12.93 16.59
C SER A 265 9.50 13.89 15.41
N GLY A 266 9.45 13.35 14.20
CA GLY A 266 9.43 14.12 12.96
C GLY A 266 10.79 14.58 12.44
N GLN A 267 11.89 14.32 13.16
CA GLN A 267 13.23 14.79 12.79
C GLN A 267 14.12 13.66 12.24
N GLU A 268 15.32 14.02 11.77
CA GLU A 268 16.37 13.03 11.49
C GLU A 268 16.63 12.17 12.73
N GLY A 269 16.77 10.87 12.48
CA GLY A 269 16.83 9.82 13.48
C GLY A 269 15.48 9.19 13.85
N ASP A 270 14.33 9.80 13.54
CA ASP A 270 13.01 9.22 13.81
C ASP A 270 12.44 8.52 12.57
N GLY A 271 12.73 7.23 12.38
CA GLY A 271 12.31 6.46 11.20
C GLY A 271 13.02 6.82 9.89
N LYS A 272 13.87 7.84 9.89
CA LYS A 272 14.73 8.24 8.77
C LYS A 272 16.07 8.72 9.32
N LEU A 273 17.18 8.31 8.71
CA LEU A 273 18.52 8.86 8.96
C LEU A 273 19.27 9.01 7.64
N GLY A 274 19.41 10.24 7.16
CA GLY A 274 19.97 10.52 5.83
C GLY A 274 19.15 9.83 4.73
N ASN A 275 19.80 8.97 3.96
CA ASN A 275 19.17 8.21 2.86
C ASN A 275 18.64 6.83 3.29
N LEU A 276 18.59 6.55 4.59
CA LEU A 276 18.05 5.31 5.15
C LEU A 276 16.72 5.57 5.85
N TYR A 277 15.71 4.80 5.48
CA TYR A 277 14.36 4.84 6.07
C TYR A 277 14.08 3.53 6.77
N PHE A 278 13.37 3.58 7.90
CA PHE A 278 13.12 2.38 8.70
C PHE A 278 11.83 2.44 9.50
N VAL A 279 11.28 1.25 9.73
CA VAL A 279 10.17 1.01 10.64
C VAL A 279 10.38 -0.32 11.36
N ALA A 280 10.15 -0.34 12.67
CA ALA A 280 10.22 -1.55 13.48
C ALA A 280 8.83 -1.89 14.03
N THR A 281 8.41 -3.14 13.86
CA THR A 281 7.13 -3.65 14.36
C THR A 281 7.32 -4.97 15.10
N LYS A 282 6.37 -5.28 15.99
CA LYS A 282 6.22 -6.60 16.61
C LYS A 282 5.03 -7.31 16.01
N ARG A 283 5.22 -8.56 15.59
CA ARG A 283 4.13 -9.49 15.29
C ARG A 283 3.90 -10.37 16.51
N THR A 284 2.72 -10.25 17.12
CA THR A 284 2.39 -10.93 18.37
C THR A 284 1.95 -12.38 18.21
N SER A 285 1.45 -12.77 17.03
CA SER A 285 1.03 -14.15 16.77
C SER A 285 2.18 -15.16 16.84
N ASP A 286 3.40 -14.74 16.51
CA ASP A 286 4.61 -15.57 16.57
C ASP A 286 5.78 -14.90 17.32
N ASN A 287 5.49 -13.85 18.10
CA ASN A 287 6.45 -13.06 18.86
C ASN A 287 7.71 -12.68 18.06
N LYS A 288 7.53 -12.11 16.86
CA LYS A 288 8.65 -11.64 16.04
C LYS A 288 8.84 -10.13 16.12
N LEU A 289 10.10 -9.72 16.29
CA LEU A 289 10.59 -8.40 15.93
C LEU A 289 10.83 -8.37 14.42
N ILE A 290 10.30 -7.35 13.76
CA ILE A 290 10.46 -7.11 12.32
C ILE A 290 11.02 -5.70 12.16
N VAL A 291 12.17 -5.57 11.50
CA VAL A 291 12.78 -4.28 11.18
C VAL A 291 12.86 -4.18 9.66
N LYS A 292 12.14 -3.23 9.08
CA LYS A 292 12.15 -2.95 7.65
C LYS A 292 13.01 -1.72 7.39
N LEU A 293 13.86 -1.81 6.38
CA LEU A 293 14.84 -0.80 6.00
C LEU A 293 14.74 -0.57 4.49
N ALA A 294 14.74 0.68 4.06
CA ALA A 294 14.84 1.07 2.65
C ALA A 294 15.98 2.08 2.51
N SER A 295 16.97 1.76 1.68
CA SER A 295 18.12 2.64 1.41
C SER A 295 17.99 3.23 0.01
N VAL A 296 17.87 4.55 -0.08
CA VAL A 296 17.92 5.30 -1.35
C VAL A 296 19.33 5.83 -1.65
N ASP A 297 20.34 5.37 -0.90
CA ASP A 297 21.73 5.79 -1.08
C ASP A 297 22.39 5.07 -2.25
N GLU A 298 23.37 5.73 -2.87
CA GLU A 298 24.21 5.16 -3.92
C GLU A 298 25.29 4.23 -3.34
N ASN A 299 25.59 4.37 -2.06
CA ASN A 299 26.56 3.56 -1.33
C ASN A 299 25.89 2.64 -0.31
N ASP A 300 26.60 1.58 0.02
CA ASP A 300 26.21 0.67 1.08
C ASP A 300 26.28 1.37 2.45
N ILE A 301 25.28 1.11 3.30
CA ILE A 301 25.19 1.69 4.64
C ILE A 301 25.40 0.60 5.69
N LEU A 302 26.43 0.75 6.53
CA LEU A 302 26.59 -0.12 7.70
C LEU A 302 25.59 0.29 8.79
N VAL A 303 24.66 -0.61 9.10
CA VAL A 303 23.69 -0.43 10.18
C VAL A 303 24.09 -1.29 11.37
N LYS A 304 24.12 -0.68 12.56
CA LYS A 304 24.21 -1.37 13.85
C LYS A 304 22.95 -1.06 14.64
N ALA A 305 22.13 -2.07 14.89
CA ALA A 305 20.88 -1.92 15.62
C ALA A 305 20.95 -2.62 16.97
N GLN A 306 20.37 -1.98 17.98
CA GLN A 306 20.28 -2.50 19.34
C GLN A 306 18.81 -2.57 19.75
N THR A 307 18.39 -3.72 20.26
CA THR A 307 17.11 -3.85 20.95
C THR A 307 17.29 -3.51 22.43
N GLN A 308 16.43 -2.64 22.94
CA GLN A 308 16.41 -2.24 24.35
C GLN A 308 15.05 -2.59 24.95
N GLY A 309 15.01 -2.86 26.26
CA GLY A 309 13.76 -3.17 26.98
C GLY A 309 13.15 -4.54 26.67
N SER A 310 13.84 -5.39 25.89
CA SER A 310 13.45 -6.79 25.62
C SER A 310 14.70 -7.63 25.34
N THR A 311 14.55 -8.95 25.43
CA THR A 311 15.50 -9.91 24.86
C THR A 311 15.09 -10.21 23.41
N ILE A 312 16.05 -10.59 22.58
CA ILE A 312 15.85 -11.12 21.22
C ILE A 312 16.73 -12.36 21.05
N SER A 313 16.36 -13.24 20.14
CA SER A 313 17.15 -14.43 19.80
C SER A 313 18.55 -14.09 19.33
N ASN A 314 19.53 -14.95 19.64
CA ASN A 314 20.91 -14.80 19.17
C ASN A 314 21.09 -15.00 17.65
N THR A 315 20.01 -15.42 16.97
CA THR A 315 19.97 -15.62 15.53
C THR A 315 18.71 -15.01 14.94
N GLY A 316 18.78 -14.56 13.69
CA GLY A 316 17.67 -14.04 12.91
C GLY A 316 17.89 -14.25 11.42
N VAL A 317 16.98 -13.70 10.61
CA VAL A 317 17.08 -13.76 9.15
C VAL A 317 16.84 -12.37 8.57
N ALA A 318 17.72 -11.94 7.69
CA ALA A 318 17.52 -10.78 6.82
C ALA A 318 17.07 -11.25 5.43
N TYR A 319 15.95 -10.72 4.96
CA TYR A 319 15.51 -10.80 3.57
C TYR A 319 15.96 -9.54 2.85
N ILE A 320 16.63 -9.67 1.71
CA ILE A 320 17.24 -8.56 0.97
C ILE A 320 16.73 -8.61 -0.46
N LEU A 321 16.01 -7.56 -0.89
CA LEU A 321 15.77 -7.32 -2.31
C LEU A 321 17.07 -6.80 -2.93
N THR A 322 17.73 -7.63 -3.72
CA THR A 322 19.02 -7.33 -4.35
C THR A 322 18.87 -7.15 -5.86
N ALA A 323 19.67 -6.23 -6.40
CA ALA A 323 19.79 -5.96 -7.82
C ALA A 323 20.79 -6.89 -8.55
N GLY A 324 21.53 -7.73 -7.82
CA GLY A 324 22.64 -8.51 -8.36
C GLY A 324 23.97 -7.74 -8.41
N SER A 325 25.05 -8.43 -8.76
CA SER A 325 26.41 -7.88 -8.77
C SER A 325 26.80 -7.25 -10.12
N GLY A 326 27.62 -6.21 -10.12
CA GLY A 326 28.22 -5.64 -11.34
C GLY A 326 27.27 -4.80 -12.20
N VAL A 327 26.16 -4.34 -11.61
CA VAL A 327 25.13 -3.53 -12.26
C VAL A 327 24.90 -2.24 -11.49
N ASN A 328 24.29 -1.23 -12.11
CA ASN A 328 23.77 -0.08 -11.38
C ASN A 328 22.47 -0.50 -10.67
N PRO A 329 22.45 -0.61 -9.33
CA PRO A 329 21.34 -1.22 -8.62
C PRO A 329 20.03 -0.46 -8.85
N SER A 330 20.07 0.88 -8.89
CA SER A 330 18.88 1.72 -9.11
C SER A 330 18.16 1.46 -10.44
N LYS A 331 18.85 0.92 -11.44
CA LYS A 331 18.33 0.73 -12.80
C LYS A 331 17.85 -0.68 -13.10
N VAL A 332 18.05 -1.62 -12.18
CA VAL A 332 17.67 -3.03 -12.41
C VAL A 332 16.15 -3.19 -12.44
N GLN A 333 15.66 -3.94 -13.43
CA GLN A 333 14.26 -4.27 -13.66
C GLN A 333 14.14 -5.76 -13.97
N ASN A 334 13.05 -6.38 -13.53
CA ASN A 334 12.68 -7.72 -14.01
C ASN A 334 11.89 -7.59 -15.30
N THR A 335 12.40 -8.16 -16.39
CA THR A 335 11.85 -8.05 -17.74
C THR A 335 11.58 -9.44 -18.33
N PHE A 336 10.98 -9.54 -19.52
CA PHE A 336 10.81 -10.85 -20.18
C PHE A 336 12.14 -11.53 -20.52
N THR A 337 13.17 -10.77 -20.85
CA THR A 337 14.49 -11.33 -21.21
C THR A 337 15.32 -11.65 -19.98
N ASN A 338 15.06 -11.00 -18.85
CA ASN A 338 15.71 -11.28 -17.57
C ASN A 338 14.70 -11.19 -16.41
N PRO A 339 13.85 -12.21 -16.21
CA PRO A 339 12.74 -12.15 -15.26
C PRO A 339 13.16 -12.18 -13.79
N ASN A 340 14.44 -12.44 -13.52
CA ASN A 340 14.99 -12.55 -12.17
C ASN A 340 16.26 -11.70 -11.99
N ALA A 341 16.36 -10.57 -12.72
CA ALA A 341 17.48 -9.62 -12.59
C ALA A 341 17.62 -9.11 -11.14
N ALA A 342 16.48 -8.74 -10.54
CA ALA A 342 16.32 -8.52 -9.11
C ALA A 342 15.63 -9.72 -8.45
N SER A 343 16.05 -10.06 -7.24
CA SER A 343 15.51 -11.18 -6.48
C SER A 343 15.58 -10.94 -4.98
N ILE A 344 14.83 -11.73 -4.22
CA ILE A 344 14.91 -11.72 -2.75
C ILE A 344 15.92 -12.79 -2.33
N THR A 345 16.95 -12.38 -1.60
CA THR A 345 17.94 -13.28 -0.99
C THR A 345 17.78 -13.29 0.52
N THR A 346 18.27 -14.34 1.18
CA THR A 346 18.20 -14.49 2.64
C THR A 346 19.59 -14.63 3.23
N THR A 347 19.88 -13.89 4.29
CA THR A 347 21.14 -13.92 5.01
C THR A 347 20.89 -14.13 6.51
N PRO A 348 21.58 -15.07 7.18
CA PRO A 348 21.50 -15.21 8.62
C PRO A 348 22.01 -13.95 9.34
N ILE A 349 21.34 -13.56 10.42
CA ILE A 349 21.78 -12.48 11.32
C ILE A 349 22.23 -13.10 12.63
N SER A 350 23.44 -12.72 13.07
CA SER A 350 23.95 -13.06 14.40
C SER A 350 23.75 -11.86 15.33
N VAL A 351 23.26 -12.14 16.54
CA VAL A 351 23.00 -11.13 17.56
C VAL A 351 23.87 -11.42 18.78
N THR A 352 24.53 -10.38 19.29
CA THR A 352 25.32 -10.44 20.53
C THR A 352 24.85 -9.33 21.45
N ASN A 353 24.41 -9.66 22.68
CA ASN A 353 23.91 -8.70 23.67
C ASN A 353 22.79 -7.79 23.14
N GLY A 354 21.86 -8.36 22.35
CA GLY A 354 20.75 -7.62 21.74
C GLY A 354 21.18 -6.67 20.60
N ILE A 355 22.41 -6.78 20.12
CA ILE A 355 22.97 -5.97 19.04
C ILE A 355 23.24 -6.85 17.82
N TRP A 356 22.81 -6.38 16.66
CA TRP A 356 23.20 -6.92 15.37
C TRP A 356 23.71 -5.82 14.46
N SER A 357 24.53 -6.21 13.48
CA SER A 357 25.02 -5.31 12.44
C SER A 357 24.87 -5.95 11.09
N MET A 358 24.52 -5.17 10.07
CA MET A 358 24.63 -5.60 8.68
C MET A 358 24.89 -4.42 7.75
N THR A 359 25.52 -4.71 6.62
CA THR A 359 25.61 -3.77 5.51
C THR A 359 24.31 -3.81 4.72
N ILE A 360 23.63 -2.67 4.63
CA ILE A 360 22.46 -2.47 3.79
C ILE A 360 22.95 -2.03 2.41
N PRO A 361 22.72 -2.83 1.35
CA PRO A 361 23.21 -2.48 0.02
C PRO A 361 22.61 -1.15 -0.48
N SER A 362 23.33 -0.48 -1.37
CA SER A 362 22.79 0.68 -2.10
C SER A 362 21.50 0.30 -2.87
N TRP A 363 20.54 1.24 -2.92
CA TRP A 363 19.24 1.04 -3.56
C TRP A 363 18.59 -0.31 -3.22
N SER A 364 18.34 -0.57 -1.93
CA SER A 364 17.82 -1.86 -1.47
C SER A 364 16.66 -1.74 -0.47
N VAL A 365 15.90 -2.83 -0.39
CA VAL A 365 14.89 -3.06 0.65
C VAL A 365 15.34 -4.27 1.46
N VAL A 366 15.40 -4.12 2.79
CA VAL A 366 15.82 -5.16 3.71
C VAL A 366 14.76 -5.34 4.79
N VAL A 367 14.43 -6.60 5.10
CA VAL A 367 13.58 -6.95 6.24
C VAL A 367 14.35 -7.89 7.15
N VAL A 368 14.65 -7.47 8.37
CA VAL A 368 15.25 -8.30 9.40
C VAL A 368 14.15 -8.84 10.31
N THR A 369 14.16 -10.15 10.54
CA THR A 369 13.23 -10.82 11.46
C THR A 369 14.00 -11.56 12.55
N LEU A 370 13.56 -11.36 13.79
CA LEU A 370 14.15 -11.91 15.01
C LEU A 370 13.03 -12.40 15.93
N SER A 371 13.24 -13.48 16.67
CA SER A 371 12.29 -13.86 17.73
C SER A 371 12.53 -13.01 18.97
N LEU A 372 11.45 -12.55 19.61
CA LEU A 372 11.45 -11.82 20.88
C LEU A 372 11.33 -12.76 22.07
#